data_AF-A0A7D5F9M1-F1
#
_entry.id   AF-A0A7D5F9M1-F1
#
_cell.length_a   1.000
_cell.length_b   1.000
_cell.length_c   1.000
_cell.angle_alpha   90.00
_cell.angle_beta   90.00
_cell.angle_gamma   90.00
#
_symmetry.space_group_name_H-M   'P 1'
#
loop_
_entity.id
_entity.type
_entity.pdbx_description
1 polymer ?
#
loop_
_entity_poly.entity_id
_entity_poly.type
_entity_poly.pdbx_seq_one_letter_code
_entity_poly.pdbx_strand_id
1 'polypeptide(L)'
;MSARPLEPLVDDAPTWDAVLWWRLELRSLDDAPYTQRAVAVLGPKAAWEKEYGRASAGGCLQTLLYVLSIAAPTVGAGSMLLWALRAEGGQMPLELAGVASLVSVAITVVTESIHRNRPRATAMAAVRRLYLAHIVPGLITLGIAVSGSLSDPDSGAPLWWLAPVLADIALYAGLWVRRATVKTGPRNPIENVEQTVSELAPEVRDHVLAGRNAAVDRLLEQGKIDAETASRAKLSALGMMSLTVAREERSSYYPEEHEGIDPR
;
A
#
# COMPACT_ATOMS: atom_id res chain seq x y z
N MET A 1 6.15 9.07 21.29
CA MET A 1 6.85 10.14 20.55
C MET A 1 5.92 11.33 20.53
N SER A 2 6.40 12.57 20.74
CA SER A 2 5.54 13.76 20.80
C SER A 2 5.10 14.18 19.39
N ALA A 3 3.81 14.50 19.24
CA ALA A 3 3.29 15.19 18.07
C ALA A 3 4.07 16.46 17.78
N ARG A 4 4.27 16.76 16.50
CA ARG A 4 4.82 18.06 16.09
C ARG A 4 3.77 19.16 16.26
N PRO A 5 4.13 20.29 16.88
CA PRO A 5 3.21 21.41 17.07
C PRO A 5 2.78 22.00 15.72
N LEU A 6 1.52 22.45 15.66
CA LEU A 6 0.92 23.09 14.48
C LEU A 6 1.35 24.56 14.36
N GLU A 7 1.61 25.20 15.51
CA GLU A 7 1.87 26.63 15.64
C GLU A 7 3.06 27.09 14.78
N PRO A 8 4.23 26.41 14.77
CA PRO A 8 5.33 26.83 13.90
C PRO A 8 5.00 26.74 12.41
N LEU A 9 4.12 25.80 12.00
CA LEU A 9 3.70 25.73 10.60
C LEU A 9 2.86 26.94 10.22
N VAL A 10 1.94 27.33 11.10
CA VAL A 10 1.03 28.47 10.92
C VAL A 10 1.78 29.78 11.00
N ASP A 11 2.64 29.96 11.99
CA ASP A 11 3.26 31.24 12.33
C ASP A 11 4.39 31.61 11.36
N ASP A 12 5.27 30.66 11.05
CA ASP A 12 6.50 30.93 10.29
C ASP A 12 6.26 31.10 8.77
N ALA A 13 5.08 30.69 8.26
CA ALA A 13 4.75 30.78 6.85
C ALA A 13 4.29 32.21 6.47
N PRO A 14 5.00 32.96 5.62
CA PRO A 14 4.62 34.33 5.26
C PRO A 14 3.37 34.39 4.38
N THR A 15 3.12 33.33 3.60
CA THR A 15 1.94 33.17 2.72
C THR A 15 1.35 31.79 2.93
N TRP A 16 0.05 31.63 2.70
CA TRP A 16 -0.64 30.35 2.82
C TRP A 16 -1.04 29.82 1.45
N ASP A 17 -0.41 28.73 1.03
CA ASP A 17 -0.63 28.08 -0.26
C ASP A 17 -1.33 26.73 -0.12
N ALA A 18 -1.66 26.13 -1.26
CA ALA A 18 -2.34 24.83 -1.32
C ALA A 18 -1.52 23.70 -0.66
N VAL A 19 -0.19 23.71 -0.79
CA VAL A 19 0.69 22.70 -0.17
C VAL A 19 0.68 22.81 1.36
N LEU A 20 0.60 24.02 1.90
CA LEU A 20 0.54 24.26 3.34
C LEU A 20 -0.77 23.77 3.96
N TRP A 21 -1.89 23.79 3.23
CA TRP A 21 -3.12 23.12 3.66
C TRP A 21 -2.92 21.62 3.88
N TRP A 22 -2.31 20.94 2.91
CA TRP A 22 -1.96 19.52 3.03
C TRP A 22 -1.01 19.25 4.20
N ARG A 23 -0.03 20.13 4.41
CA ARG A 23 0.90 19.98 5.54
C ARG A 23 0.21 20.16 6.89
N LEU A 24 -0.72 21.11 6.99
CA LEU A 24 -1.49 21.33 8.21
C LEU A 24 -2.34 20.11 8.55
N GLU A 25 -3.03 19.54 7.56
CA GLU A 25 -3.84 18.35 7.75
C GLU A 25 -3.01 17.12 8.11
N LEU A 26 -1.88 16.92 7.44
CA LEU A 26 -0.97 15.82 7.76
C LEU A 26 -0.40 15.98 9.17
N ARG A 27 -0.01 17.20 9.55
CA ARG A 27 0.57 17.45 10.87
C ARG A 27 -0.46 17.35 11.99
N SER A 28 -1.72 17.71 11.76
CA SER A 28 -2.77 17.51 12.77
C SER A 28 -3.01 16.03 13.08
N LEU A 29 -2.67 15.15 12.14
CA LEU A 29 -2.78 13.69 12.27
C LEU A 29 -1.48 13.00 12.75
N ASP A 30 -0.49 13.73 13.30
CA ASP A 30 0.81 13.14 13.70
C ASP A 30 0.66 12.00 14.73
N ASP A 31 -0.33 12.09 15.62
CA ASP A 31 -0.67 11.06 16.62
C ASP A 31 -1.56 9.93 16.06
N ALA A 32 -2.01 10.05 14.81
CA ALA A 32 -2.85 9.09 14.10
C ALA A 32 -2.14 8.60 12.81
N PRO A 33 -1.02 7.85 12.93
CA PRO A 33 -0.12 7.59 11.79
C PRO A 33 -0.76 6.80 10.65
N TYR A 34 -1.75 5.94 10.93
CA TYR A 34 -2.48 5.22 9.90
C TYR A 34 -3.39 6.15 9.09
N THR A 35 -4.09 7.06 9.75
CA THR A 35 -4.95 8.07 9.13
C THR A 35 -4.12 9.10 8.38
N GLN A 36 -3.02 9.57 8.99
CA GLN A 36 -2.05 10.45 8.34
C GLN A 36 -1.51 9.84 7.04
N ARG A 37 -1.18 8.55 7.05
CA ARG A 37 -0.74 7.84 5.84
C ARG A 37 -1.82 7.78 4.76
N ALA A 38 -3.07 7.52 5.13
CA ALA A 38 -4.19 7.49 4.19
C ALA A 38 -4.39 8.86 3.52
N VAL A 39 -4.28 9.95 4.29
CA VAL A 39 -4.37 11.32 3.77
C VAL A 39 -3.14 11.68 2.91
N ALA A 40 -1.94 11.25 3.30
CA ALA A 40 -0.70 11.55 2.56
C ALA A 40 -0.73 11.05 1.11
N VAL A 41 -1.47 9.97 0.85
CA VAL A 41 -1.65 9.39 -0.48
C VAL A 41 -2.49 10.31 -1.40
N LEU A 42 -3.36 11.13 -0.83
CA LEU A 42 -4.21 12.09 -1.56
C LEU A 42 -3.46 13.40 -1.87
N GLY A 43 -2.47 13.76 -1.05
CA GLY A 43 -1.78 15.04 -1.13
C GLY A 43 -0.55 15.05 -2.04
N PRO A 44 -0.03 16.24 -2.38
CA PRO A 44 1.12 16.40 -3.25
C PRO A 44 2.39 15.96 -2.54
N LYS A 45 3.39 15.52 -3.32
CA LYS A 45 4.67 15.05 -2.79
C LYS A 45 5.38 16.06 -1.89
N ALA A 46 5.33 17.33 -2.27
CA ALA A 46 5.92 18.43 -1.51
C ALA A 46 5.35 18.58 -0.09
N ALA A 47 4.11 18.16 0.15
CA ALA A 47 3.50 18.20 1.47
C ALA A 47 3.96 17.03 2.34
N TRP A 48 3.81 15.79 1.84
CA TRP A 48 4.10 14.62 2.66
C TRP A 48 5.60 14.38 2.88
N GLU A 49 6.52 14.78 2.01
CA GLU A 49 7.96 14.60 2.29
C GLU A 49 8.42 15.33 3.57
N LYS A 50 7.80 16.47 3.89
CA LYS A 50 8.13 17.27 5.08
C LYS A 50 7.39 16.79 6.33
N GLU A 51 6.25 16.14 6.15
CA GLU A 51 5.39 15.71 7.25
C GLU A 51 5.44 14.21 7.53
N TYR A 52 5.88 13.42 6.57
CA TYR A 52 5.84 11.96 6.56
C TYR A 52 7.25 11.41 6.26
N GLY A 53 8.21 11.71 7.14
CA GLY A 53 9.63 11.40 6.94
C GLY A 53 10.20 10.31 7.86
N ARG A 54 9.38 9.67 8.71
CA ARG A 54 9.88 8.72 9.71
C ARG A 54 9.70 7.28 9.22
N ALA A 55 10.79 6.68 8.77
CA ALA A 55 10.85 5.24 8.56
C ALA A 55 10.67 4.54 9.92
N SER A 56 9.62 3.73 10.05
CA SER A 56 9.44 2.86 11.21
C SER A 56 10.09 1.50 10.93
N ALA A 57 10.70 0.87 11.94
CA ALA A 57 11.28 -0.46 11.78
C ALA A 57 10.27 -1.48 11.24
N GLY A 58 9.02 -1.39 11.69
CA GLY A 58 7.91 -2.20 11.18
C GLY A 58 7.58 -1.90 9.71
N GLY A 59 7.60 -0.63 9.29
CA GLY A 59 7.39 -0.23 7.89
C GLY A 59 8.53 -0.70 6.97
N CYS A 60 9.78 -0.62 7.44
CA CYS A 60 10.94 -1.17 6.72
C CYS A 60 10.84 -2.69 6.58
N LEU A 61 10.53 -3.41 7.67
CA LEU A 61 10.35 -4.85 7.64
C LEU A 61 9.22 -5.25 6.68
N GLN A 62 8.07 -4.58 6.75
CA GLN A 62 6.95 -4.85 5.85
C GLN A 62 7.34 -4.62 4.38
N THR A 63 8.09 -3.56 4.09
CA THR A 63 8.60 -3.28 2.74
C THR A 63 9.54 -4.38 2.26
N LEU A 64 10.45 -4.83 3.12
CA LEU A 64 11.36 -5.94 2.83
C LEU A 64 10.60 -7.24 2.57
N LEU A 65 9.57 -7.55 3.37
CA LEU A 65 8.73 -8.73 3.16
C LEU A 65 7.98 -8.67 1.83
N TYR A 66 7.48 -7.49 1.42
CA TYR A 66 6.86 -7.32 0.11
C TYR A 66 7.86 -7.53 -1.04
N VAL A 67 9.06 -6.94 -0.94
CA VAL A 67 10.11 -7.13 -1.94
C VAL A 67 10.51 -8.59 -2.03
N LEU A 68 10.71 -9.25 -0.89
CA LEU A 68 11.07 -10.66 -0.83
C LEU A 68 9.97 -11.55 -1.40
N SER A 69 8.70 -11.27 -1.10
CA SER A 69 7.55 -12.00 -1.63
C SER A 69 7.52 -11.97 -3.16
N ILE A 70 7.82 -10.83 -3.80
CA ILE A 70 7.88 -10.72 -5.27
C ILE A 70 9.16 -11.34 -5.85
N ALA A 71 10.30 -11.11 -5.19
CA ALA A 71 11.60 -11.55 -5.69
C ALA A 71 11.77 -13.07 -5.61
N ALA A 72 11.30 -13.70 -4.52
CA ALA A 72 11.46 -15.13 -4.26
C ALA A 72 10.96 -16.04 -5.43
N PRO A 73 9.69 -15.98 -5.88
CA PRO A 73 9.21 -16.83 -6.98
C PRO A 73 9.96 -16.53 -8.29
N THR A 74 10.35 -15.28 -8.52
CA THR A 74 11.10 -14.86 -9.71
C THR A 74 12.52 -15.44 -9.71
N VAL A 75 13.20 -15.44 -8.56
CA VAL A 75 14.53 -16.06 -8.38
C VAL A 75 14.45 -17.57 -8.54
N GLY A 76 13.42 -18.21 -7.97
CA GLY A 76 13.16 -19.64 -8.15
C GLY A 76 13.02 -20.00 -9.63
N ALA A 77 12.12 -19.34 -10.36
CA ALA A 77 11.90 -19.58 -11.78
C ALA A 77 13.12 -19.22 -12.63
N GLY A 78 13.81 -18.13 -12.31
CA GLY A 78 15.03 -17.71 -13.01
C GLY A 78 16.14 -18.75 -12.89
N SER A 79 16.33 -19.35 -11.70
CA SER A 79 17.33 -20.42 -11.51
C SER A 79 16.96 -21.69 -12.28
N MET A 80 15.68 -22.06 -12.30
CA MET A 80 15.16 -23.18 -13.09
C MET A 80 15.34 -22.95 -14.59
N LEU A 81 15.06 -21.74 -15.08
CA LEU A 81 15.24 -21.37 -16.48
C LEU A 81 16.72 -21.39 -16.88
N LEU A 82 17.59 -20.84 -16.04
CA LEU A 82 19.04 -20.90 -16.27
C LEU A 82 19.55 -22.34 -16.30
N TRP A 83 19.04 -23.21 -15.43
CA TRP A 83 19.37 -24.64 -15.45
C TRP A 83 18.89 -25.31 -16.75
N ALA A 84 17.64 -25.06 -17.17
CA ALA A 84 17.07 -25.66 -18.38
C ALA A 84 17.80 -25.24 -19.67
N LEU A 85 18.43 -24.07 -19.67
CA LEU A 85 19.21 -23.54 -20.80
C LEU A 85 20.68 -23.97 -20.79
N ARG A 86 21.18 -24.62 -19.73
CA ARG A 86 22.56 -25.10 -19.68
C ARG A 86 22.73 -26.32 -20.58
N ALA A 87 23.84 -26.32 -21.34
CA ALA A 87 24.23 -27.45 -22.18
C ALA A 87 24.92 -28.58 -21.38
N GLU A 88 25.47 -28.26 -20.21
CA GLU A 88 26.15 -29.20 -19.32
C GLU A 88 25.26 -29.57 -18.13
N GLY A 89 25.35 -30.84 -17.70
CA GLY A 89 24.56 -31.39 -16.62
C GLY A 89 24.78 -30.73 -15.25
N GLY A 90 23.88 -31.01 -14.31
CA GLY A 90 23.93 -30.49 -12.95
C GLY A 90 22.59 -30.71 -12.24
N GLN A 91 22.58 -30.62 -10.92
CA GLN A 91 21.36 -30.83 -10.14
C GLN A 91 20.32 -29.74 -10.43
N MET A 92 19.08 -30.15 -10.75
CA MET A 92 17.96 -29.24 -10.95
C MET A 92 17.68 -28.43 -9.68
N PRO A 93 17.63 -27.08 -9.72
CA PRO A 93 17.51 -26.22 -8.54
C PRO A 93 16.07 -26.15 -7.99
N LEU A 94 15.35 -27.27 -8.02
CA LEU A 94 13.95 -27.35 -7.61
C LEU A 94 13.77 -27.07 -6.11
N GLU A 95 14.74 -27.45 -5.28
CA GLU A 95 14.75 -27.12 -3.85
C GLU A 95 14.75 -25.60 -3.61
N LEU A 96 15.60 -24.86 -4.31
CA LEU A 96 15.66 -23.40 -4.19
C LEU A 96 14.32 -22.77 -4.60
N ALA A 97 13.72 -23.22 -5.71
CA ALA A 97 12.41 -22.75 -6.14
C ALA A 97 11.32 -23.09 -5.11
N GLY A 98 11.34 -24.32 -4.55
CA GLY A 98 10.40 -24.76 -3.53
C GLY A 98 10.49 -23.96 -2.23
N VAL A 99 11.70 -23.72 -1.72
CA VAL A 99 11.93 -22.87 -0.54
C VAL A 99 11.46 -21.44 -0.79
N ALA A 100 11.78 -20.88 -1.95
CA ALA A 100 11.36 -19.53 -2.32
C ALA A 100 9.82 -19.40 -2.36
N SER A 101 9.12 -20.38 -2.96
CA SER A 101 7.66 -20.44 -2.95
C SER A 101 7.09 -20.62 -1.53
N LEU A 102 7.72 -21.43 -0.68
CA LEU A 102 7.28 -21.61 0.70
C LEU A 102 7.37 -20.31 1.51
N VAL A 103 8.47 -19.57 1.37
CA VAL A 103 8.65 -18.26 2.01
C VAL A 103 7.59 -17.27 1.51
N SER A 104 7.34 -17.24 0.20
CA SER A 104 6.26 -16.44 -0.39
C SER A 104 4.91 -16.76 0.25
N VAL A 105 4.51 -18.03 0.27
CA VAL A 105 3.23 -18.48 0.84
C VAL A 105 3.11 -18.05 2.30
N ALA A 106 4.16 -18.22 3.11
CA ALA A 106 4.15 -17.82 4.51
C ALA A 106 3.92 -16.30 4.67
N ILE A 107 4.64 -15.48 3.90
CA ILE A 107 4.46 -14.01 3.92
C ILE A 107 3.04 -13.64 3.50
N THR A 108 2.52 -14.26 2.45
CA THR A 108 1.18 -13.98 1.91
C THR A 108 0.09 -14.37 2.89
N VAL A 109 0.20 -15.52 3.56
CA VAL A 109 -0.78 -15.95 4.58
C VAL A 109 -0.83 -14.96 5.73
N VAL A 110 0.33 -14.52 6.24
CA VAL A 110 0.40 -13.54 7.33
C VAL A 110 -0.17 -12.19 6.91
N THR A 111 0.24 -11.68 5.75
CA THR A 111 -0.20 -10.37 5.26
C THR A 111 -1.68 -10.34 4.89
N GLU A 112 -2.21 -11.40 4.28
CA GLU A 112 -3.64 -11.53 3.96
C GLU A 112 -4.48 -11.69 5.24
N SER A 113 -3.98 -12.38 6.27
CA SER A 113 -4.65 -12.47 7.57
C SER A 113 -4.82 -11.09 8.21
N ILE A 114 -3.75 -10.28 8.19
CA ILE A 114 -3.80 -8.88 8.67
C ILE A 114 -4.77 -8.05 7.82
N HIS A 115 -4.71 -8.18 6.50
CA HIS A 115 -5.55 -7.41 5.57
C HIS A 115 -7.04 -7.74 5.70
N ARG A 116 -7.40 -9.00 5.98
CA ARG A 116 -8.79 -9.41 6.23
C ARG A 116 -9.41 -8.69 7.43
N ASN A 117 -8.61 -8.45 8.47
CA ASN A 117 -9.08 -7.78 9.68
C ASN A 117 -9.17 -6.26 9.52
N ARG A 118 -8.41 -5.69 8.58
CA ARG A 118 -8.39 -4.25 8.28
C ARG A 118 -8.30 -4.02 6.77
N PRO A 119 -9.43 -4.17 6.05
CA PRO A 119 -9.42 -4.01 4.60
C PRO A 119 -9.07 -2.56 4.24
N ARG A 120 -8.32 -2.40 3.15
CA ARG A 120 -7.88 -1.11 2.60
C ARG A 120 -7.91 -1.13 1.07
N ALA A 121 -8.29 -0.03 0.45
CA ALA A 121 -8.28 0.13 -0.99
C ALA A 121 -6.84 0.01 -1.48
N THR A 122 -6.67 -0.76 -2.55
CA THR A 122 -5.37 -0.99 -3.20
C THR A 122 -5.61 -0.86 -4.71
N ALA A 123 -4.67 -0.26 -5.44
CA ALA A 123 -4.79 -0.14 -6.89
C ALA A 123 -4.87 -1.53 -7.55
N MET A 124 -5.93 -1.77 -8.32
CA MET A 124 -6.19 -3.08 -8.95
C MET A 124 -5.07 -3.50 -9.91
N ALA A 125 -4.45 -2.55 -10.61
CA ALA A 125 -3.31 -2.82 -11.47
C ALA A 125 -2.12 -3.38 -10.68
N ALA A 126 -1.82 -2.83 -9.50
CA ALA A 126 -0.73 -3.31 -8.64
C ALA A 126 -1.02 -4.72 -8.11
N VAL A 127 -2.26 -4.97 -7.69
CA VAL A 127 -2.71 -6.29 -7.21
C VAL A 127 -2.59 -7.36 -8.31
N ARG A 128 -3.05 -7.05 -9.52
CA ARG A 128 -2.94 -7.98 -10.66
C ARG A 128 -1.48 -8.28 -10.99
N ARG A 129 -0.62 -7.26 -11.01
CA ARG A 129 0.83 -7.42 -11.24
C ARG A 129 1.47 -8.30 -10.18
N LEU A 130 1.10 -8.10 -8.90
CA LEU A 130 1.54 -8.97 -7.81
C LEU A 130 1.14 -10.42 -8.09
N TYR A 131 -0.13 -10.69 -8.36
CA TYR A 131 -0.58 -12.07 -8.58
C TYR A 131 0.11 -12.75 -9.78
N LEU A 132 0.30 -12.01 -10.88
CA LEU A 132 1.05 -12.51 -12.05
C LEU A 132 2.51 -12.81 -11.73
N ALA A 133 3.15 -12.03 -10.85
CA ALA A 133 4.53 -12.25 -10.41
C ALA A 133 4.72 -13.54 -9.60
N HIS A 134 3.64 -14.21 -9.20
CA HIS A 134 3.67 -15.53 -8.58
C HIS A 134 3.24 -16.63 -9.55
N ILE A 135 2.10 -16.43 -10.22
CA ILE A 135 1.51 -17.44 -11.11
C ILE A 135 2.44 -17.73 -12.29
N VAL A 136 2.97 -16.71 -12.97
CA VAL A 136 3.79 -16.91 -14.18
C VAL A 136 5.13 -17.61 -13.84
N PRO A 137 5.94 -17.12 -12.87
CA PRO A 137 7.15 -17.83 -12.46
C PRO A 137 6.90 -19.26 -11.95
N GLY A 138 5.80 -19.47 -11.21
CA GLY A 138 5.41 -20.80 -10.74
C GLY A 138 5.09 -21.75 -11.89
N LEU A 139 4.34 -21.31 -12.90
CA LEU A 139 4.02 -22.11 -14.09
C LEU A 139 5.28 -22.44 -14.91
N ILE A 140 6.22 -21.50 -15.04
CA ILE A 140 7.53 -21.75 -15.68
C ILE A 140 8.29 -22.85 -14.92
N THR A 141 8.37 -22.71 -13.59
CA THR A 141 9.03 -23.69 -12.71
C THR A 141 8.41 -25.08 -12.87
N LEU A 142 7.08 -25.17 -12.84
CA LEU A 142 6.34 -26.41 -13.00
C LEU A 142 6.63 -27.06 -14.37
N GLY A 143 6.57 -26.26 -15.45
CA GLY A 143 6.82 -26.75 -16.80
C GLY A 143 8.24 -27.31 -16.97
N ILE A 144 9.25 -26.61 -16.45
CA ILE A 144 10.64 -27.05 -16.48
C ILE A 144 10.82 -28.33 -15.65
N ALA A 145 10.31 -28.36 -14.43
CA ALA A 145 10.46 -29.51 -13.54
C ALA A 145 9.81 -30.77 -14.10
N VAL A 146 8.59 -30.67 -14.63
CA VAL A 146 7.89 -31.81 -15.25
C VAL A 146 8.63 -32.28 -16.49
N SER A 147 9.05 -31.37 -17.37
CA SER A 147 9.77 -31.72 -18.61
C SER A 147 11.12 -32.36 -18.32
N GLY A 148 11.86 -31.82 -17.35
CA GLY A 148 13.14 -32.37 -16.90
C GLY A 148 13.00 -33.76 -16.30
N SER A 149 12.00 -33.97 -15.44
CA SER A 149 11.76 -35.27 -14.79
C SER A 149 11.32 -36.36 -15.75
N LEU A 150 10.58 -36.00 -16.81
CA LEU A 150 10.22 -36.93 -17.87
C LEU A 150 11.43 -37.31 -18.75
N SER A 151 12.41 -36.42 -18.86
CA SER A 151 13.60 -36.60 -19.69
C SER A 151 14.72 -37.36 -18.96
N ASP A 152 14.78 -37.21 -17.63
CA ASP A 152 15.76 -37.86 -16.76
C ASP A 152 15.13 -38.27 -15.42
N PRO A 153 14.55 -39.48 -15.34
CA PRO A 153 13.89 -39.99 -14.13
C PRO A 153 14.85 -40.18 -12.94
N ASP A 154 16.15 -40.31 -13.20
CA ASP A 154 17.20 -40.55 -12.20
C ASP A 154 17.88 -39.24 -11.75
N SER A 155 17.40 -38.08 -12.21
CA SER A 155 17.95 -36.74 -11.92
C SER A 155 18.04 -36.36 -10.44
N GLY A 156 17.53 -37.20 -9.52
CA GLY A 156 17.77 -37.11 -8.08
C GLY A 156 17.14 -35.90 -7.39
N ALA A 157 16.46 -35.02 -8.13
CA ALA A 157 15.78 -33.86 -7.57
C ALA A 157 14.50 -34.31 -6.85
N PRO A 158 14.35 -34.01 -5.55
CA PRO A 158 13.15 -34.41 -4.83
C PRO A 158 11.92 -33.68 -5.35
N LEU A 159 11.05 -34.37 -6.09
CA LEU A 159 9.84 -33.76 -6.67
C LEU A 159 8.85 -33.23 -5.63
N TRP A 160 9.00 -33.60 -4.37
CA TRP A 160 8.20 -33.04 -3.27
C TRP A 160 8.34 -31.52 -3.16
N TRP A 161 9.46 -30.94 -3.63
CA TRP A 161 9.64 -29.48 -3.71
C TRP A 161 8.72 -28.79 -4.72
N LEU A 162 7.98 -29.53 -5.57
CA LEU A 162 6.88 -28.97 -6.36
C LEU A 162 5.66 -28.61 -5.50
N ALA A 163 5.46 -29.26 -4.36
CA ALA A 163 4.32 -28.99 -3.49
C ALA A 163 4.21 -27.50 -3.07
N PRO A 164 5.26 -26.84 -2.55
CA PRO A 164 5.20 -25.41 -2.24
C PRO A 164 5.02 -24.53 -3.48
N VAL A 165 5.57 -24.89 -4.64
CA VAL A 165 5.37 -24.14 -5.91
C VAL A 165 3.90 -24.19 -6.32
N LEU A 166 3.28 -25.37 -6.30
CA LEU A 166 1.86 -25.55 -6.59
C LEU A 166 0.98 -24.81 -5.57
N ALA A 167 1.34 -24.83 -4.30
CA ALA A 167 0.64 -24.10 -3.25
C ALA A 167 0.66 -22.59 -3.49
N ASP A 168 1.80 -22.02 -3.90
CA ASP A 168 1.93 -20.60 -4.23
C ASP A 168 1.05 -20.22 -5.43
N ILE A 169 1.10 -20.99 -6.52
CA ILE A 169 0.23 -20.77 -7.69
C ILE A 169 -1.24 -20.84 -7.30
N ALA A 170 -1.65 -21.88 -6.57
CA ALA A 170 -3.02 -22.10 -6.16
C ALA A 170 -3.51 -20.99 -5.22
N LEU A 171 -2.67 -20.53 -4.30
CA LEU A 171 -2.97 -19.42 -3.40
C LEU A 171 -3.26 -18.14 -4.19
N TYR A 172 -2.37 -17.76 -5.11
CA TYR A 172 -2.53 -16.53 -5.88
C TYR A 172 -3.66 -16.59 -6.92
N ALA A 173 -3.88 -17.76 -7.54
CA ALA A 173 -5.06 -17.99 -8.39
C ALA A 173 -6.36 -17.90 -7.57
N GLY A 174 -6.38 -18.48 -6.37
CA GLY A 174 -7.51 -18.38 -5.44
C GLY A 174 -7.78 -16.95 -4.99
N LEU A 175 -6.74 -16.19 -4.67
CA LEU A 175 -6.85 -14.76 -4.33
C LEU A 175 -7.34 -13.92 -5.52
N TRP A 176 -6.93 -14.26 -6.75
CA TRP A 176 -7.45 -13.64 -7.96
C TRP A 176 -8.96 -13.84 -8.10
N VAL A 177 -9.42 -15.08 -8.00
CA VAL A 177 -10.84 -15.43 -8.11
C VAL A 177 -11.66 -14.80 -6.99
N ARG A 178 -11.23 -14.96 -5.73
CA ARG A 178 -11.93 -14.41 -4.56
C ARG A 178 -12.09 -12.90 -4.66
N ARG A 179 -11.08 -12.18 -5.15
CA ARG A 179 -11.15 -10.72 -5.26
C ARG A 179 -12.02 -10.24 -6.41
N ALA A 180 -12.23 -11.07 -7.43
CA ALA A 180 -13.23 -10.82 -8.46
C ALA A 180 -14.66 -11.02 -7.95
N THR A 181 -14.87 -11.88 -6.95
CA THR A 181 -16.21 -12.28 -6.47
C THR A 181 -16.65 -11.60 -5.17
N VAL A 182 -15.72 -11.19 -4.30
CA VAL A 182 -16.02 -10.61 -2.98
C VAL A 182 -15.62 -9.13 -2.96
N LYS A 183 -16.63 -8.25 -2.95
CA LYS A 183 -16.44 -6.80 -2.78
C LYS A 183 -16.64 -6.44 -1.30
N THR A 184 -15.56 -6.43 -0.52
CA THR A 184 -15.58 -6.00 0.89
C THR A 184 -14.52 -4.95 1.16
N GLY A 185 -14.88 -3.88 1.87
CA GLY A 185 -13.98 -2.79 2.24
C GLY A 185 -13.89 -1.65 1.23
N PRO A 186 -13.04 -0.66 1.50
CA PRO A 186 -12.92 0.57 0.73
C PRO A 186 -12.33 0.28 -0.65
N ARG A 187 -12.86 1.00 -1.64
CA ARG A 187 -12.60 0.82 -3.07
C ARG A 187 -11.65 1.87 -3.62
N ASN A 188 -11.62 3.04 -2.99
CA ASN A 188 -10.81 4.16 -3.43
C ASN A 188 -10.07 4.81 -2.24
N PRO A 189 -9.11 5.71 -2.50
CA PRO A 189 -8.34 6.38 -1.46
C PRO A 189 -9.15 7.26 -0.51
N ILE A 190 -10.27 7.84 -0.97
CA ILE A 190 -11.15 8.64 -0.12
C ILE A 190 -11.85 7.75 0.90
N GLU A 191 -12.43 6.63 0.46
CA GLU A 191 -13.03 5.62 1.35
C GLU A 191 -12.01 5.04 2.34
N ASN A 192 -10.71 4.97 1.96
CA ASN A 192 -9.64 4.62 2.90
C ASN A 192 -9.49 5.65 4.01
N VAL A 193 -9.52 6.94 3.68
CA VAL A 193 -9.47 8.01 4.68
C VAL A 193 -10.66 7.91 5.61
N GLU A 194 -11.87 7.85 5.06
CA GLU A 194 -13.11 7.72 5.83
C GLU A 194 -13.07 6.52 6.78
N GLN A 195 -12.64 5.35 6.29
CA GLN A 195 -12.50 4.17 7.13
C GLN A 195 -11.47 4.40 8.25
N THR A 196 -10.28 4.91 7.93
CA THR A 196 -9.24 5.14 8.95
C THR A 196 -9.64 6.18 9.99
N VAL A 197 -10.44 7.18 9.61
CA VAL A 197 -11.03 8.15 10.54
C VAL A 197 -12.08 7.50 11.42
N SER A 198 -12.93 6.63 10.87
CA SER A 198 -13.96 5.91 11.63
C SER A 198 -13.37 4.93 12.67
N GLU A 199 -12.15 4.45 12.43
CA GLU A 199 -11.43 3.56 13.34
C GLU A 199 -10.70 4.31 14.48
N LEU A 200 -10.65 5.65 14.45
CA LEU A 200 -10.08 6.44 15.53
C LEU A 200 -10.99 6.42 16.76
N ALA A 201 -10.38 6.41 17.94
CA ALA A 201 -11.10 6.64 19.19
C ALA A 201 -11.76 8.03 19.15
N PRO A 202 -13.01 8.19 19.63
CA PRO A 202 -13.72 9.47 19.61
C PRO A 202 -12.90 10.61 20.20
N GLU A 203 -12.19 10.35 21.29
CA GLU A 203 -11.37 11.33 22.02
C GLU A 203 -10.21 11.84 21.16
N VAL A 204 -9.58 10.95 20.39
CA VAL A 204 -8.49 11.31 19.47
C VAL A 204 -9.04 12.13 18.31
N ARG A 205 -10.18 11.71 17.74
CA ARG A 205 -10.83 12.44 16.65
C ARG A 205 -11.19 13.87 17.05
N ASP A 206 -11.79 14.03 18.22
CA ASP A 206 -12.23 15.32 18.73
C ASP A 206 -11.04 16.22 19.08
N HIS A 207 -9.98 15.65 19.66
CA HIS A 207 -8.72 16.36 19.91
C HIS A 207 -8.07 16.88 18.63
N VAL A 208 -7.96 16.03 17.60
CA VAL A 208 -7.38 16.41 16.31
C VAL A 208 -8.22 17.49 15.62
N LEU A 209 -9.55 17.35 15.63
CA LEU A 209 -10.45 18.35 15.06
C LEU A 209 -10.34 19.71 15.76
N ALA A 210 -10.26 19.72 17.10
CA ALA A 210 -10.06 20.94 17.88
C ALA A 210 -8.73 21.61 17.54
N GLY A 211 -7.62 20.86 17.51
CA GLY A 211 -6.30 21.38 17.15
C GLY A 211 -6.24 21.94 15.73
N ARG A 212 -6.82 21.21 14.76
CA ARG A 212 -6.96 21.66 13.36
C ARG A 212 -7.75 22.97 13.28
N ASN A 213 -8.90 23.04 13.94
CA ASN A 213 -9.78 24.21 13.86
C ASN A 213 -9.14 25.43 14.54
N ALA A 214 -8.45 25.25 15.66
CA ALA A 214 -7.68 26.33 16.30
C ALA A 214 -6.56 26.86 15.39
N ALA A 215 -5.87 25.99 14.66
CA ALA A 215 -4.88 26.41 13.67
C ALA A 215 -5.50 27.20 12.50
N VAL A 216 -6.71 26.81 12.04
CA VAL A 216 -7.47 27.56 11.03
C VAL A 216 -7.90 28.93 11.54
N ASP A 217 -8.37 29.02 12.79
CA ASP A 217 -8.75 30.30 13.41
C ASP A 217 -7.53 31.23 13.49
N ARG A 218 -6.36 30.69 13.87
CA ARG A 218 -5.11 31.46 13.90
C ARG A 218 -4.68 31.96 12.51
N LEU A 219 -4.88 31.18 11.45
CA LEU A 219 -4.63 31.64 10.07
C LEU A 219 -5.53 32.81 9.68
N LEU A 220 -6.81 32.77 10.08
CA LEU A 220 -7.77 33.83 9.84
C LEU A 220 -7.41 35.10 10.63
N GLU A 221 -7.06 34.97 11.91
CA GLU A 221 -6.62 36.08 12.77
C GLU A 221 -5.38 36.79 12.22
N GLN A 222 -4.45 36.03 11.63
CA GLN A 222 -3.24 36.56 10.99
C GLN A 222 -3.50 37.16 9.60
N GLY A 223 -4.74 37.11 9.09
CA GLY A 223 -5.09 37.60 7.76
C GLY A 223 -4.46 36.79 6.61
N LYS A 224 -4.03 35.54 6.88
CA LYS A 224 -3.42 34.67 5.87
C LYS A 224 -4.46 33.99 4.98
N ILE A 225 -5.70 33.91 5.44
CA ILE A 225 -6.85 33.35 4.72
C ILE A 225 -8.08 34.23 4.98
N ASP A 226 -9.08 34.15 4.09
CA ASP A 226 -10.37 34.80 4.27
C ASP A 226 -11.34 33.98 5.14
N ALA A 227 -12.42 34.63 5.59
CA ALA A 227 -13.43 34.02 6.46
C ALA A 227 -14.20 32.88 5.77
N GLU A 228 -14.39 32.95 4.45
CA GLU A 228 -15.07 31.91 3.68
C GLU A 228 -14.25 30.62 3.68
N THR A 229 -12.95 30.73 3.38
CA THR A 229 -11.99 29.63 3.35
C THR A 229 -11.83 29.03 4.74
N ALA A 230 -11.74 29.85 5.79
CA ALA A 230 -11.72 29.38 7.16
C ALA A 230 -12.99 28.57 7.52
N SER A 231 -14.16 29.04 7.09
CA SER A 231 -15.43 28.34 7.32
C SER A 231 -15.48 27.00 6.59
N ARG A 232 -15.12 26.97 5.30
CA ARG A 232 -15.04 25.72 4.51
C ARG A 232 -14.07 24.72 5.12
N ALA A 233 -12.89 25.17 5.55
CA ALA A 233 -11.89 24.32 6.20
C ALA A 233 -12.43 23.71 7.51
N LYS A 234 -13.09 24.51 8.36
CA LYS A 234 -13.62 24.01 9.65
C LYS A 234 -14.81 23.06 9.49
N LEU A 235 -15.64 23.26 8.46
CA LEU A 235 -16.79 22.39 8.14
C LEU A 235 -16.37 21.06 7.48
N SER A 236 -15.14 20.96 6.98
CA SER A 236 -14.65 19.74 6.35
C SER A 236 -14.54 18.58 7.34
N ALA A 237 -14.84 17.38 6.85
CA ALA A 237 -14.61 16.14 7.58
C ALA A 237 -13.11 15.96 7.88
N LEU A 238 -12.78 15.25 8.97
CA LEU A 238 -11.39 14.96 9.30
C LEU A 238 -10.73 14.17 8.16
N GLY A 239 -9.54 14.59 7.73
CA GLY A 239 -8.81 13.95 6.63
C GLY A 239 -9.24 14.41 5.22
N MET A 240 -10.23 15.30 5.11
CA MET A 240 -10.77 15.82 3.86
C MET A 240 -10.63 17.35 3.71
N MET A 241 -9.97 18.02 4.66
CA MET A 241 -9.84 19.48 4.67
C MET A 241 -9.12 19.99 3.43
N SER A 242 -7.95 19.42 3.13
CA SER A 242 -7.12 19.88 2.01
C SER A 242 -7.79 19.61 0.67
N LEU A 243 -8.54 18.52 0.55
CA LEU A 243 -9.38 18.28 -0.63
C LEU A 243 -10.54 19.28 -0.77
N THR A 244 -10.96 19.92 0.33
CA THR A 244 -12.05 20.91 0.33
C THR A 244 -11.54 22.30 -0.06
N VAL A 245 -10.36 22.70 0.42
CA VAL A 245 -9.85 24.08 0.26
C VAL A 245 -8.62 24.22 -0.64
N ALA A 246 -8.03 23.11 -1.09
CA ALA A 246 -6.81 23.06 -1.90
C ALA A 246 -6.85 21.89 -2.92
N ARG A 247 -8.03 21.67 -3.54
CA ARG A 247 -8.31 20.52 -4.42
C ARG A 247 -7.41 20.46 -5.64
N GLU A 248 -7.02 21.61 -6.14
CA GLU A 248 -6.16 21.82 -7.30
C GLU A 248 -4.78 21.17 -7.15
N GLU A 249 -4.28 21.07 -5.91
CA GLU A 249 -2.91 20.65 -5.61
C GLU A 249 -2.85 19.22 -5.05
N ARG A 250 -3.57 18.27 -5.67
CA ARG A 250 -3.64 16.87 -5.21
C ARG A 250 -2.58 15.96 -5.83
N SER A 251 -2.41 14.77 -5.25
CA SER A 251 -1.55 13.71 -5.77
C SER A 251 -1.95 13.29 -7.19
N SER A 252 -0.98 13.17 -8.08
CA SER A 252 -1.17 12.60 -9.42
C SER A 252 -1.30 11.06 -9.41
N TYR A 253 -1.10 10.42 -8.26
CA TYR A 253 -1.06 8.97 -8.12
C TYR A 253 -2.45 8.31 -8.30
N TYR A 254 -3.53 9.10 -8.22
CA TYR A 254 -4.88 8.69 -8.58
C TYR A 254 -5.48 9.67 -9.59
N PRO A 255 -5.47 9.36 -10.90
CA PRO A 255 -6.15 10.17 -11.90
C PRO A 255 -7.66 10.18 -11.65
N GLU A 256 -8.36 11.18 -12.21
CA GLU A 256 -9.79 11.51 -12.04
C GLU A 256 -10.81 10.39 -12.33
N GLU A 257 -10.37 9.20 -12.71
CA GLU A 257 -11.15 8.12 -13.30
C GLU A 257 -12.25 7.49 -12.40
N HIS A 258 -12.59 8.09 -11.25
CA HIS A 258 -13.69 7.64 -10.39
C HIS A 258 -14.84 8.63 -10.22
N GLU A 259 -14.85 9.77 -10.93
CA GLU A 259 -16.06 10.61 -11.06
C GLU A 259 -17.03 10.15 -12.16
N GLY A 260 -16.79 9.01 -12.82
CA GLY A 260 -17.66 8.50 -13.87
C GLY A 260 -17.66 6.98 -14.01
N ILE A 261 -18.36 6.27 -13.12
CA ILE A 261 -18.93 4.97 -13.47
C ILE A 261 -20.45 5.15 -13.52
N ASP A 262 -20.94 5.39 -14.73
CA ASP A 262 -22.33 5.23 -15.14
C ASP A 262 -22.82 3.82 -14.72
N PRO A 263 -23.90 3.67 -13.94
CA PRO A 263 -24.49 2.38 -13.66
C PRO A 263 -25.32 1.95 -14.88
N ARG A 264 -24.70 1.21 -15.80
CA ARG A 264 -25.41 0.38 -16.76
C ARG A 264 -24.92 -1.05 -16.68
#